data_AF-A0A7Y0YC46-F1
#
_entry.id   AF-A0A7Y0YC46-F1
#
_cell.length_a   1.000
_cell.length_b   1.000
_cell.length_c   1.000
_cell.angle_alpha   90.00
_cell.angle_beta   90.00
_cell.angle_gamma   90.00
#
_symmetry.space_group_name_H-M   'P 1'
#
loop_
_entity.id
_entity.type
_entity.pdbx_description
1 polymer ?
#
loop_
_entity_poly.entity_id
_entity_poly.type
_entity_poly.pdbx_seq_one_letter_code
_entity_poly.pdbx_strand_id
1 'polypeptide(L)'
;MSNHLAHKPSEQLREVDEKHDQSAVTSSRLNRLRAAVLGANDGIISTAGVVVGVAAANPENTMAIATAGIAAVVAGALSMAAGEYVSVSTQRDTEKAVVAKERRLIAQDPDREFQGLVENYIEKGLSRATATLVAQEYSAHDPVEAHVQAHYGLSSEEFTSPWAAAFSSAVSFMVGALVPLLAILLLSGPWKIEATFILVMLALALVGWLSAWRGEAPRLRAVIRVMVGGALAMIVTGGVGHFVGAAV
;
A
#
# COMPACT_ATOMS: atom_id res chain seq x y z
N MET A 1 34.05 49.25 -10.47
CA MET A 1 33.67 48.32 -11.55
C MET A 1 32.69 47.33 -10.98
N SER A 2 31.43 47.48 -11.36
CA SER A 2 30.33 46.57 -11.02
C SER A 2 30.67 45.15 -11.45
N ASN A 3 30.36 44.16 -10.63
CA ASN A 3 29.80 42.94 -11.18
C ASN A 3 28.65 42.45 -10.31
N HIS A 4 27.51 42.38 -10.96
CA HIS A 4 26.19 42.15 -10.43
C HIS A 4 25.93 40.65 -10.55
N LEU A 5 26.13 39.89 -9.47
CA LEU A 5 25.64 38.51 -9.41
C LEU A 5 24.27 38.52 -8.74
N ALA A 6 23.27 38.95 -9.51
CA ALA A 6 21.88 38.66 -9.23
C ALA A 6 21.68 37.15 -9.43
N HIS A 7 21.87 36.37 -8.37
CA HIS A 7 21.48 34.97 -8.33
C HIS A 7 19.95 34.93 -8.50
N LYS A 8 19.46 34.43 -9.64
CA LYS A 8 18.04 34.41 -9.99
C LYS A 8 17.24 33.61 -8.94
N PRO A 9 16.38 34.24 -8.13
CA PRO A 9 15.54 33.54 -7.15
C PRO A 9 14.57 32.53 -7.81
N SER A 10 14.27 32.71 -9.10
CA SER A 10 13.31 31.91 -9.85
C SER A 10 13.76 30.49 -10.20
N GLU A 11 15.05 30.19 -10.26
CA GLU A 11 15.53 28.82 -10.50
C GLU A 11 15.53 27.98 -9.22
N GLN A 12 15.92 28.57 -8.08
CA GLN A 12 15.85 27.90 -6.78
C GLN A 12 14.41 27.63 -6.33
N LEU A 13 13.48 28.57 -6.58
CA LEU A 13 12.06 28.36 -6.32
C LEU A 13 11.48 27.23 -7.17
N ARG A 14 11.89 27.09 -8.44
CA ARG A 14 11.49 25.96 -9.30
C ARG A 14 12.09 24.63 -8.85
N GLU A 15 13.34 24.62 -8.38
CA GLU A 15 13.99 23.40 -7.89
C GLU A 15 13.39 22.92 -6.55
N VAL A 16 12.95 23.84 -5.69
CA VAL A 16 12.27 23.50 -4.43
C VAL A 16 10.85 23.00 -4.68
N ASP A 17 10.11 23.62 -5.61
CA ASP A 17 8.79 23.18 -6.06
C ASP A 17 8.86 21.77 -6.68
N GLU A 18 9.86 21.51 -7.53
CA GLU A 18 10.14 20.18 -8.10
C GLU A 18 10.46 19.13 -7.02
N LYS A 19 11.16 19.50 -5.93
CA LYS A 19 11.46 18.59 -4.81
C LYS A 19 10.25 18.29 -3.94
N HIS A 20 9.36 19.27 -3.72
CA HIS A 20 8.12 19.06 -2.96
C HIS A 20 7.17 18.12 -3.72
N ASP A 21 6.97 18.38 -5.02
CA ASP A 21 6.19 17.54 -5.92
C ASP A 21 6.77 16.11 -5.97
N GLN A 22 8.11 15.96 -6.04
CA GLN A 22 8.76 14.66 -5.97
C GLN A 22 8.48 13.88 -4.67
N SER A 23 8.36 14.56 -3.53
CA SER A 23 8.12 13.90 -2.23
C SER A 23 6.69 13.37 -2.07
N ALA A 24 5.69 14.15 -2.48
CA ALA A 24 4.27 13.75 -2.51
C ALA A 24 4.03 12.65 -3.55
N VAL A 25 4.65 12.79 -4.72
CA VAL A 25 4.67 11.75 -5.76
C VAL A 25 5.30 10.45 -5.23
N THR A 26 6.30 10.52 -4.36
CA THR A 26 6.94 9.34 -3.77
C THR A 26 6.02 8.62 -2.77
N SER A 27 5.33 9.33 -1.88
CA SER A 27 4.40 8.71 -0.91
C SER A 27 3.21 8.04 -1.60
N SER A 28 2.62 8.69 -2.60
CA SER A 28 1.55 8.14 -3.45
C SER A 28 2.01 6.92 -4.26
N ARG A 29 3.24 6.93 -4.78
CA ARG A 29 3.84 5.76 -5.47
C ARG A 29 4.06 4.60 -4.50
N LEU A 30 4.55 4.87 -3.28
CA LEU A 30 4.77 3.85 -2.26
C LEU A 30 3.45 3.21 -1.82
N ASN A 31 2.39 3.99 -1.63
CA ASN A 31 1.08 3.44 -1.26
C ASN A 31 0.48 2.58 -2.39
N ARG A 32 0.61 3.01 -3.66
CA ARG A 32 0.22 2.19 -4.81
C ARG A 32 1.02 0.90 -4.92
N LEU A 33 2.34 0.98 -4.72
CA LEU A 33 3.20 -0.20 -4.71
C LEU A 33 2.80 -1.17 -3.60
N ARG A 34 2.53 -0.66 -2.39
CA ARG A 34 2.03 -1.44 -1.25
C ARG A 34 0.71 -2.13 -1.60
N ALA A 35 -0.28 -1.40 -2.10
CA ALA A 35 -1.59 -1.93 -2.47
C ALA A 35 -1.49 -3.00 -3.57
N ALA A 36 -0.65 -2.76 -4.60
CA ALA A 36 -0.44 -3.71 -5.68
C ALA A 36 0.25 -5.01 -5.21
N VAL A 37 1.32 -4.88 -4.41
CA VAL A 37 2.04 -6.04 -3.87
C VAL A 37 1.15 -6.85 -2.92
N LEU A 38 0.39 -6.17 -2.05
CA LEU A 38 -0.56 -6.82 -1.14
C LEU A 38 -1.64 -7.56 -1.93
N GLY A 39 -2.22 -6.92 -2.94
CA GLY A 39 -3.23 -7.53 -3.81
C GLY A 39 -2.69 -8.77 -4.53
N ALA A 40 -1.56 -8.67 -5.22
CA ALA A 40 -0.97 -9.80 -5.95
C ALA A 40 -0.63 -10.98 -5.02
N ASN A 41 -0.02 -10.69 -3.87
CA ASN A 41 0.33 -11.73 -2.91
C ASN A 41 -0.92 -12.44 -2.36
N ASP A 42 -1.92 -11.67 -1.94
CA ASP A 42 -3.15 -12.23 -1.39
C ASP A 42 -3.95 -13.00 -2.46
N GLY A 43 -3.97 -12.50 -3.70
CA GLY A 43 -4.59 -13.20 -4.83
C GLY A 43 -3.98 -14.58 -5.07
N ILE A 44 -2.65 -14.67 -5.05
CA ILE A 44 -1.95 -15.95 -5.16
C ILE A 44 -2.30 -16.86 -3.98
N ILE A 45 -2.14 -16.39 -2.75
CA ILE A 45 -2.27 -17.24 -1.55
C ILE A 45 -3.72 -17.69 -1.33
N SER A 46 -4.68 -16.76 -1.33
CA SER A 46 -6.09 -17.07 -1.06
C SER A 46 -6.69 -17.98 -2.12
N THR A 47 -6.42 -17.71 -3.40
CA THR A 47 -6.94 -18.54 -4.49
C THR A 47 -6.27 -19.91 -4.52
N ALA A 48 -4.95 -19.98 -4.31
CA ALA A 48 -4.25 -21.25 -4.14
C ALA A 48 -4.86 -22.07 -3.00
N GLY A 49 -5.10 -21.44 -1.85
CA GLY A 49 -5.68 -22.09 -0.69
C GLY A 49 -7.04 -22.73 -0.98
N VAL A 50 -7.93 -21.99 -1.65
CA VAL A 50 -9.25 -22.48 -2.05
C VAL A 50 -9.15 -23.62 -3.06
N VAL A 51 -8.43 -23.43 -4.17
CA VAL A 51 -8.42 -24.43 -5.23
C VAL A 51 -7.67 -25.70 -4.85
N VAL A 52 -6.60 -25.59 -4.05
CA VAL A 52 -5.88 -26.75 -3.49
C VAL A 52 -6.75 -27.46 -2.47
N GLY A 53 -7.47 -26.73 -1.61
CA GLY A 53 -8.39 -27.33 -0.64
C GLY A 53 -9.51 -28.12 -1.32
N VAL A 54 -10.16 -27.55 -2.33
CA VAL A 54 -11.21 -28.26 -3.09
C VAL A 54 -10.64 -29.43 -3.87
N ALA A 55 -9.46 -29.28 -4.48
CA ALA A 55 -8.79 -30.37 -5.18
C ALA A 55 -8.37 -31.50 -4.23
N ALA A 56 -7.98 -31.20 -2.99
CA ALA A 56 -7.61 -32.21 -1.98
C ALA A 56 -8.84 -33.01 -1.50
N ALA A 57 -10.04 -32.43 -1.56
CA ALA A 57 -11.29 -33.13 -1.24
C ALA A 57 -11.72 -34.10 -2.37
N ASN A 58 -11.67 -33.64 -3.62
CA ASN A 58 -11.96 -34.48 -4.78
C ASN A 58 -11.16 -34.01 -6.02
N PRO A 59 -10.01 -34.64 -6.32
CA PRO A 59 -9.11 -34.20 -7.39
C PRO A 59 -9.71 -34.30 -8.79
N GLU A 60 -10.66 -35.22 -9.00
CA GLU A 60 -11.27 -35.50 -10.31
C GLU A 60 -12.38 -34.50 -10.67
N ASN A 61 -12.98 -33.85 -9.66
CA ASN A 61 -14.07 -32.90 -9.87
C ASN A 61 -13.57 -31.51 -10.31
N THR A 62 -13.12 -31.44 -11.57
CA THR A 62 -12.59 -30.21 -12.17
C THR A 62 -13.61 -29.07 -12.20
N MET A 63 -14.91 -29.38 -12.32
CA MET A 63 -15.96 -28.35 -12.27
C MET A 63 -16.07 -27.71 -10.89
N ALA A 64 -16.04 -28.51 -9.81
CA ALA A 64 -16.04 -27.95 -8.46
C ALA A 64 -14.82 -27.06 -8.19
N ILE A 65 -13.62 -27.49 -8.63
CA ILE A 65 -12.38 -26.70 -8.52
C ILE A 65 -12.52 -25.38 -9.29
N ALA A 66 -13.03 -25.42 -10.53
CA ALA A 66 -13.21 -24.23 -11.36
C ALA A 66 -14.23 -23.26 -10.76
N THR A 67 -15.39 -23.74 -10.32
CA THR A 67 -16.43 -22.89 -9.71
C THR A 67 -15.93 -22.24 -8.44
N ALA A 68 -15.28 -22.99 -7.54
CA ALA A 68 -14.74 -22.45 -6.30
C ALA A 68 -13.60 -21.44 -6.57
N GLY A 69 -12.71 -21.75 -7.52
CA GLY A 69 -11.61 -20.87 -7.88
C GLY A 69 -12.07 -19.56 -8.52
N ILE A 70 -13.01 -19.60 -9.47
CA ILE A 70 -13.58 -18.40 -10.08
C ILE A 70 -14.33 -17.56 -9.04
N ALA A 71 -15.11 -18.20 -8.16
CA ALA A 71 -15.78 -17.51 -7.07
C ALA A 71 -14.77 -16.83 -6.12
N ALA A 72 -13.67 -17.50 -5.79
CA ALA A 72 -12.60 -16.94 -4.97
C ALA A 72 -11.91 -15.74 -5.63
N VAL A 73 -11.62 -15.82 -6.94
CA VAL A 73 -11.04 -14.70 -7.70
C VAL A 73 -11.95 -13.47 -7.63
N VAL A 74 -13.24 -13.64 -7.96
CA VAL A 74 -14.20 -12.52 -8.02
C VAL A 74 -14.47 -11.96 -6.63
N ALA A 75 -14.79 -12.81 -5.66
CA ALA A 75 -15.08 -12.39 -4.30
C ALA A 75 -13.87 -11.71 -3.64
N GLY A 76 -12.67 -12.28 -3.82
CA GLY A 76 -11.44 -11.73 -3.28
C GLY A 76 -11.05 -10.40 -3.91
N ALA A 77 -11.18 -10.25 -5.24
CA ALA A 77 -10.90 -8.99 -5.93
C ALA A 77 -11.85 -7.87 -5.47
N LEU A 78 -13.14 -8.16 -5.34
CA LEU A 78 -14.14 -7.21 -4.84
C LEU A 78 -13.90 -6.85 -3.38
N SER A 79 -13.58 -7.83 -2.53
CA SER A 79 -13.25 -7.61 -1.12
C SER A 79 -12.00 -6.73 -0.97
N MET A 80 -10.97 -6.97 -1.78
CA MET A 80 -9.76 -6.14 -1.83
C MET A 80 -10.02 -4.73 -2.31
N ALA A 81 -10.82 -4.54 -3.38
CA ALA A 81 -11.22 -3.21 -3.83
C ALA A 81 -11.96 -2.45 -2.71
N ALA A 82 -12.94 -3.09 -2.09
CA ALA A 82 -13.75 -2.48 -1.04
C ALA A 82 -12.90 -2.14 0.19
N GLY A 83 -12.06 -3.07 0.66
CA GLY A 83 -11.18 -2.87 1.82
C GLY A 83 -10.18 -1.74 1.60
N GLU A 84 -9.53 -1.70 0.43
CA GLU A 84 -8.57 -0.65 0.09
C GLU A 84 -9.25 0.71 -0.12
N TYR A 85 -10.43 0.74 -0.77
CA TYR A 85 -11.24 1.96 -0.89
C TYR A 85 -11.61 2.53 0.47
N VAL A 86 -12.13 1.69 1.38
CA VAL A 86 -12.51 2.11 2.73
C VAL A 86 -11.29 2.60 3.49
N SER A 87 -10.19 1.85 3.48
CA SER A 87 -8.95 2.24 4.17
C SER A 87 -8.44 3.61 3.73
N VAL A 88 -8.28 3.83 2.42
CA VAL A 88 -7.76 5.09 1.88
C VAL A 88 -8.76 6.22 2.03
N SER A 89 -10.06 5.95 1.95
CA SER A 89 -11.11 6.95 2.21
C SER A 89 -11.07 7.42 3.67
N THR A 90 -10.96 6.48 4.63
CA THR A 90 -10.85 6.82 6.06
C THR A 90 -9.59 7.63 6.35
N GLN A 91 -8.45 7.27 5.75
CA GLN A 91 -7.23 8.07 5.85
C GLN A 91 -7.48 9.49 5.35
N ARG A 92 -7.97 9.65 4.12
CA ARG A 92 -8.25 10.96 3.51
C ARG A 92 -9.22 11.79 4.33
N ASP A 93 -10.29 11.18 4.84
CA ASP A 93 -11.31 11.90 5.62
C ASP A 93 -10.74 12.36 6.97
N THR A 94 -9.83 11.59 7.56
CA THR A 94 -9.07 11.97 8.77
C THR A 94 -8.14 13.15 8.49
N GLU A 95 -7.38 13.10 7.39
CA GLU A 95 -6.47 14.18 7.00
C GLU A 95 -7.25 15.48 6.73
N LYS A 96 -8.39 15.41 6.03
CA LYS A 96 -9.29 16.56 5.84
C LYS A 96 -9.84 17.12 7.15
N ALA A 97 -10.21 16.26 8.09
CA ALA A 97 -10.72 16.69 9.39
C ALA A 97 -9.63 17.42 10.19
N VAL A 98 -8.37 16.98 10.11
CA VAL A 98 -7.23 17.67 10.70
C VAL A 98 -7.04 19.06 10.08
N VAL A 99 -7.02 19.17 8.76
CA VAL A 99 -6.90 20.48 8.07
C VAL A 99 -8.04 21.43 8.47
N ALA A 100 -9.28 20.93 8.51
CA ALA A 100 -10.43 21.73 8.93
C ALA A 100 -10.35 22.17 10.39
N LYS A 101 -9.82 21.32 11.27
CA LYS A 101 -9.58 21.62 12.69
C LYS A 101 -8.52 22.71 12.85
N GLU A 102 -7.36 22.58 12.22
CA GLU A 102 -6.28 23.58 12.30
C GLU A 102 -6.74 24.93 11.74
N ARG A 103 -7.44 24.93 10.60
CA ARG A 103 -8.04 26.16 10.04
C ARG A 103 -8.98 26.84 11.04
N ARG A 104 -9.76 26.08 11.80
CA ARG A 104 -10.64 26.61 12.85
C ARG A 104 -9.85 27.18 14.03
N LEU A 105 -8.82 26.47 14.50
CA LEU A 105 -8.00 26.90 15.63
C LEU A 105 -7.26 28.21 15.31
N ILE A 106 -6.61 28.27 14.15
CA ILE A 106 -5.91 29.46 13.66
C ILE A 106 -6.88 30.65 13.53
N ALA A 107 -8.10 30.43 13.04
CA ALA A 107 -9.10 31.49 12.94
C ALA A 107 -9.63 31.97 14.31
N GLN A 108 -9.52 31.15 15.36
CA GLN A 108 -10.01 31.48 16.70
C GLN A 108 -8.97 32.22 17.55
N ASP A 109 -7.71 31.79 17.51
CA ASP A 109 -6.63 32.37 18.33
C ASP A 109 -5.27 32.28 17.59
N PRO A 110 -5.02 33.16 16.60
CA PRO A 110 -3.83 33.10 15.77
C PRO A 110 -2.53 33.20 16.58
N ASP A 111 -2.51 34.05 17.61
CA ASP A 111 -1.32 34.30 18.43
C ASP A 111 -0.95 33.06 19.25
N ARG A 112 -1.94 32.41 19.86
CA ARG A 112 -1.71 31.17 20.61
C ARG A 112 -1.25 30.03 19.71
N GLU A 113 -1.90 29.88 18.56
CA GLU A 113 -1.51 28.85 17.60
C GLU A 113 -0.08 29.09 17.10
N PHE A 114 0.29 30.32 16.77
CA PHE A 114 1.67 30.66 16.38
C PHE A 114 2.69 30.32 17.47
N GLN A 115 2.40 30.60 18.74
CA GLN A 115 3.29 30.20 19.85
C GLN A 115 3.40 28.68 19.96
N GLY A 116 2.30 27.95 19.77
CA GLY A 116 2.30 26.48 19.72
C GLY A 116 3.18 25.94 18.59
N LEU A 117 3.14 26.56 17.41
CA LEU A 117 4.01 26.20 16.29
C LEU A 117 5.49 26.42 16.61
N VAL A 118 5.83 27.54 17.27
CA VAL A 118 7.20 27.82 17.73
C VAL A 118 7.66 26.76 18.73
N GLU A 119 6.81 26.41 19.71
CA GLU A 119 7.11 25.37 20.69
C GLU A 119 7.34 24.01 20.04
N ASN A 120 6.53 23.63 19.05
CA ASN A 120 6.72 22.39 18.28
C ASN A 120 8.11 22.33 17.61
N TYR A 121 8.58 23.43 17.03
CA TYR A 121 9.91 23.49 16.43
C TYR A 121 11.04 23.45 17.47
N ILE A 122 10.83 24.05 18.65
CA ILE A 122 11.78 23.94 19.77
C ILE A 122 11.91 22.48 20.22
N GLU A 123 10.79 21.76 20.33
CA GLU A 123 10.79 20.33 20.67
C GLU A 123 11.51 19.48 19.63
N LYS A 124 11.53 19.89 18.36
CA LYS A 124 12.32 19.28 17.28
C LYS A 124 13.82 19.62 17.35
N GLY A 125 14.24 20.42 18.33
CA GLY A 125 15.64 20.74 18.62
C GLY A 125 16.11 22.10 18.11
N LEU A 126 15.22 22.97 17.62
CA LEU A 126 15.60 24.31 17.18
C LEU A 126 15.77 25.25 18.38
N SER A 127 16.70 26.21 18.26
CA SER A 127 16.74 27.34 19.20
C SER A 127 15.44 28.14 19.10
N ARG A 128 15.02 28.82 20.18
CA ARG A 128 13.81 29.66 20.14
C ARG A 128 13.85 30.71 19.03
N ALA A 129 14.99 31.37 18.82
CA ALA A 129 15.15 32.35 17.76
C ALA A 129 14.94 31.74 16.37
N THR A 130 15.52 30.56 16.12
CA THR A 130 15.36 29.83 14.86
C THR A 130 13.94 29.31 14.69
N ALA A 131 13.33 28.74 15.73
CA ALA A 131 11.97 28.21 15.71
C ALA A 131 10.94 29.31 15.40
N THR A 132 11.10 30.50 16.00
CA THR A 132 10.27 31.67 15.68
C THR A 132 10.42 32.10 14.23
N LEU A 133 11.66 32.15 13.71
CA LEU A 133 11.90 32.49 12.31
C LEU A 133 11.26 31.48 11.35
N VAL A 134 11.44 30.19 11.59
CA VAL A 134 10.86 29.12 10.77
C VAL A 134 9.34 29.17 10.79
N ALA A 135 8.73 29.29 11.98
CA ALA A 135 7.28 29.43 12.11
C ALA A 135 6.77 30.64 11.33
N GLN A 136 7.45 31.79 11.43
CA GLN A 136 7.05 33.01 10.73
C GLN A 136 7.13 32.88 9.21
N GLU A 137 8.22 32.32 8.69
CA GLU A 137 8.42 32.14 7.25
C GLU A 137 7.44 31.12 6.66
N TYR A 138 7.20 29.99 7.34
CA TYR A 138 6.23 28.98 6.89
C TYR A 138 4.80 29.50 6.95
N SER A 139 4.41 30.17 8.05
CA SER A 139 3.07 30.75 8.19
C SER A 139 2.80 31.90 7.21
N ALA A 140 3.83 32.59 6.73
CA ALA A 140 3.70 33.62 5.69
C ALA A 140 3.32 33.03 4.32
N HIS A 141 3.66 31.76 4.06
CA HIS A 141 3.26 31.06 2.85
C HIS A 141 1.85 30.48 2.98
N ASP A 142 1.64 29.59 3.95
CA ASP A 142 0.32 29.07 4.32
C ASP A 142 0.32 28.69 5.81
N PRO A 143 -0.44 29.40 6.67
CA PRO A 143 -0.48 29.11 8.09
C PRO A 143 -1.14 27.77 8.42
N VAL A 144 -2.12 27.33 7.62
CA VAL A 144 -2.77 26.03 7.85
C VAL A 144 -1.80 24.91 7.49
N GLU A 145 -1.13 25.00 6.35
CA GLU A 145 -0.13 24.01 5.94
C GLU A 145 1.04 23.94 6.93
N ALA A 146 1.53 25.10 7.39
CA ALA A 146 2.61 25.17 8.38
C ALA A 146 2.25 24.38 9.66
N HIS A 147 1.03 24.54 10.16
CA HIS A 147 0.53 23.82 11.33
C HIS A 147 0.30 22.33 11.05
N VAL A 148 -0.34 22.00 9.93
CA VAL A 148 -0.66 20.62 9.56
C VAL A 148 0.61 19.80 9.37
N GLN A 149 1.61 20.36 8.70
CA GLN A 149 2.91 19.73 8.50
C GLN A 149 3.70 19.65 9.82
N ALA A 150 3.74 20.72 10.62
CA ALA A 150 4.51 20.71 11.86
C ALA A 150 3.95 19.74 12.90
N HIS A 151 2.62 19.72 13.10
CA HIS A 151 1.97 18.92 14.13
C HIS A 151 1.73 17.46 13.71
N TYR A 152 1.42 17.21 12.43
CA TYR A 152 0.97 15.89 11.97
C TYR A 152 1.89 15.28 10.89
N GLY A 153 2.85 16.03 10.36
CA GLY A 153 3.72 15.56 9.27
C GLY A 153 2.97 15.32 7.95
N LEU A 154 1.78 15.91 7.81
CA LEU A 154 0.94 15.78 6.62
C LEU A 154 1.16 16.97 5.70
N SER A 155 1.12 16.73 4.39
CA SER A 155 1.02 17.79 3.38
C SER A 155 -0.44 17.94 2.96
N SER A 156 -0.99 19.16 2.92
CA SER A 156 -2.41 19.35 2.58
C SER A 156 -2.74 19.24 1.09
N GLU A 157 -1.73 19.23 0.22
CA GLU A 157 -1.94 19.42 -1.22
C GLU A 157 -2.28 18.15 -2.02
N GLU A 158 -2.00 16.94 -1.51
CA GLU A 158 -2.22 15.72 -2.31
C GLU A 158 -2.78 14.55 -1.50
N PHE A 159 -4.11 14.46 -1.44
CA PHE A 159 -4.78 13.28 -0.89
C PHE A 159 -4.64 12.08 -1.82
N THR A 160 -4.27 10.92 -1.27
CA THR A 160 -4.26 9.67 -2.05
C THR A 160 -5.66 9.37 -2.60
N SER A 161 -5.77 9.03 -3.89
CA SER A 161 -7.04 8.64 -4.52
C SER A 161 -7.50 7.25 -4.06
N PRO A 162 -8.64 7.13 -3.34
CA PRO A 162 -9.15 5.84 -2.88
C PRO A 162 -9.52 4.90 -4.05
N TRP A 163 -10.07 5.46 -5.13
CA TRP A 163 -10.43 4.70 -6.33
C TRP A 163 -9.21 4.10 -7.03
N ALA A 164 -8.13 4.87 -7.15
CA ALA A 164 -6.91 4.39 -7.76
C ALA A 164 -6.29 3.24 -6.95
N ALA A 165 -6.28 3.36 -5.62
CA ALA A 165 -5.79 2.31 -4.73
C ALA A 165 -6.64 1.03 -4.83
N ALA A 166 -7.97 1.17 -4.77
CA ALA A 166 -8.91 0.06 -4.88
C ALA A 166 -8.83 -0.70 -6.22
N PHE A 167 -8.73 0.02 -7.34
CA PHE A 167 -8.58 -0.61 -8.64
C PHE A 167 -7.22 -1.30 -8.78
N SER A 168 -6.15 -0.64 -8.31
CA SER A 168 -4.81 -1.22 -8.34
C SER A 168 -4.71 -2.50 -7.52
N SER A 169 -5.32 -2.55 -6.33
CA SER A 169 -5.34 -3.75 -5.49
C SER A 169 -6.15 -4.88 -6.12
N ALA A 170 -7.34 -4.59 -6.64
CA ALA A 170 -8.20 -5.59 -7.29
C ALA A 170 -7.57 -6.20 -8.55
N VAL A 171 -7.01 -5.38 -9.45
CA VAL A 171 -6.33 -5.88 -10.65
C VAL A 171 -5.11 -6.73 -10.25
N SER A 172 -4.33 -6.27 -9.28
CA SER A 172 -3.16 -7.02 -8.82
C SER A 172 -3.58 -8.36 -8.20
N PHE A 173 -4.67 -8.37 -7.42
CA PHE A 173 -5.26 -9.59 -6.88
C PHE A 173 -5.67 -10.56 -7.98
N MET A 174 -6.44 -10.10 -8.98
CA MET A 174 -6.87 -10.95 -10.09
C MET A 174 -5.66 -11.54 -10.83
N VAL A 175 -4.66 -10.72 -11.15
CA VAL A 175 -3.44 -11.19 -11.82
C VAL A 175 -2.71 -12.25 -10.99
N GLY A 176 -2.57 -12.03 -9.68
CA GLY A 176 -1.98 -13.02 -8.79
C GLY A 176 -2.80 -14.32 -8.72
N ALA A 177 -4.12 -14.20 -8.60
CA ALA A 177 -5.07 -15.30 -8.46
C ALA A 177 -5.19 -16.18 -9.71
N LEU A 178 -4.93 -15.62 -10.89
CA LEU A 178 -4.90 -16.41 -12.13
C LEU A 178 -3.81 -17.49 -12.11
N VAL A 179 -2.69 -17.28 -11.42
CA VAL A 179 -1.61 -18.27 -11.38
C VAL A 179 -2.06 -19.60 -10.78
N PRO A 180 -2.52 -19.68 -9.52
CA PRO A 180 -3.00 -20.94 -8.95
C PRO A 180 -4.22 -21.50 -9.68
N LEU A 181 -5.14 -20.64 -10.13
CA LEU A 181 -6.36 -21.08 -10.82
C LEU A 181 -6.03 -21.75 -12.15
N LEU A 182 -5.18 -21.14 -12.96
CA LEU A 182 -4.80 -21.72 -14.25
C LEU A 182 -3.91 -22.95 -14.05
N ALA A 183 -3.02 -22.94 -13.06
CA ALA A 183 -2.17 -24.10 -12.75
C ALA A 183 -3.01 -25.35 -12.48
N ILE A 184 -3.96 -25.26 -11.55
CA ILE A 184 -4.75 -26.42 -11.13
C ILE A 184 -5.75 -26.87 -12.21
N LEU A 185 -6.22 -25.97 -13.08
CA LEU A 185 -7.16 -26.33 -14.13
C LEU A 185 -6.49 -26.92 -15.38
N LEU A 186 -5.26 -26.48 -15.68
CA LEU A 186 -4.52 -26.93 -16.87
C LEU A 186 -3.65 -28.17 -16.61
N LEU A 187 -3.15 -28.33 -15.38
CA LEU A 187 -2.38 -29.51 -14.99
C LEU A 187 -3.29 -30.73 -14.80
N SER A 188 -2.82 -31.88 -15.27
CA SER A 188 -3.52 -33.16 -15.18
C SER A 188 -2.60 -34.27 -14.65
N GLY A 189 -3.20 -35.38 -14.20
CA GLY A 189 -2.48 -36.52 -13.64
C GLY A 189 -2.29 -36.47 -12.12
N PRO A 190 -1.59 -37.46 -11.55
CA PRO A 190 -1.53 -37.68 -10.10
C PRO A 190 -0.73 -36.60 -9.35
N TRP A 191 0.14 -35.86 -10.05
CA TRP A 191 1.01 -34.82 -9.48
C TRP A 191 0.45 -33.40 -9.60
N LYS A 192 -0.83 -33.27 -9.94
CA LYS A 192 -1.49 -31.98 -10.24
C LYS A 192 -1.42 -31.00 -9.08
N ILE A 193 -1.59 -31.47 -7.84
CA ILE A 193 -1.59 -30.61 -6.65
C ILE A 193 -0.17 -30.15 -6.32
N GLU A 194 0.80 -31.06 -6.38
CA GLU A 194 2.22 -30.81 -6.12
C GLU A 194 2.81 -29.85 -7.16
N ALA A 195 2.50 -30.05 -8.45
CA ALA A 195 2.93 -29.16 -9.52
C ALA A 195 2.31 -27.76 -9.37
N THR A 196 1.04 -27.69 -8.96
CA THR A 196 0.37 -26.41 -8.63
C THR A 196 1.07 -25.71 -7.48
N PHE A 197 1.37 -26.44 -6.40
CA PHE A 197 2.09 -25.91 -5.24
C PHE A 197 3.44 -25.31 -5.64
N ILE A 198 4.24 -26.05 -6.43
CA ILE A 198 5.55 -25.56 -6.91
C ILE A 198 5.39 -24.28 -7.73
N LEU A 199 4.43 -24.22 -8.65
CA LEU A 199 4.22 -23.04 -9.48
C LEU A 199 3.79 -21.82 -8.64
N VAL A 200 2.92 -22.03 -7.65
CA VAL A 200 2.53 -20.99 -6.68
C VAL A 200 3.75 -20.50 -5.90
N MET A 201 4.61 -21.40 -5.42
CA MET A 201 5.82 -21.02 -4.69
C MET A 201 6.80 -20.20 -5.56
N LEU A 202 6.93 -20.53 -6.84
CA LEU A 202 7.73 -19.74 -7.79
C LEU A 202 7.12 -18.36 -8.04
N ALA A 203 5.79 -18.26 -8.17
CA ALA A 203 5.10 -16.98 -8.33
C ALA A 203 5.22 -16.11 -7.09
N LEU A 204 5.08 -16.69 -5.90
CA LEU A 204 5.31 -16.03 -4.61
C LEU A 204 6.75 -15.53 -4.47
N ALA A 205 7.73 -16.34 -4.88
CA ALA A 205 9.13 -15.92 -4.90
C ALA A 205 9.34 -14.73 -5.85
N LEU A 206 8.73 -14.76 -7.04
CA LEU A 206 8.80 -13.66 -8.01
C LEU A 206 8.17 -12.37 -7.45
N VAL A 207 6.97 -12.44 -6.87
CA VAL A 207 6.29 -11.28 -6.25
C VAL A 207 7.09 -10.75 -5.07
N GLY A 208 7.61 -11.62 -4.21
CA GLY A 208 8.48 -11.24 -3.09
C GLY A 208 9.77 -10.56 -3.55
N TRP A 209 10.36 -11.02 -4.66
CA TRP A 209 11.54 -10.41 -5.24
C TRP A 209 11.25 -9.06 -5.90
N LEU A 210 10.19 -8.97 -6.73
CA LEU A 210 9.79 -7.75 -7.43
C LEU A 210 9.40 -6.63 -6.46
N SER A 211 8.66 -6.98 -5.40
CA SER A 211 8.26 -6.03 -4.36
C SER A 211 9.46 -5.44 -3.63
N ALA A 212 10.41 -6.28 -3.23
CA ALA A 212 11.63 -5.83 -2.56
C ALA A 212 12.58 -5.08 -3.50
N TRP A 213 12.65 -5.46 -4.78
CA TRP A 213 13.44 -4.73 -5.76
C TRP A 213 12.92 -3.31 -5.98
N ARG A 214 11.59 -3.15 -6.14
CA ARG A 214 10.98 -1.82 -6.31
C ARG A 214 10.95 -0.97 -5.04
N GLY A 215 10.89 -1.62 -3.87
CA GLY A 215 10.92 -0.94 -2.58
C GLY A 215 12.32 -0.77 -1.98
N GLU A 216 13.38 -1.06 -2.76
CA GLU A 216 14.79 -0.99 -2.33
C GLU A 216 15.09 -1.74 -1.02
N ALA A 217 14.33 -2.81 -0.77
CA ALA A 217 14.37 -3.59 0.46
C ALA A 217 15.20 -4.90 0.29
N PRO A 218 15.63 -5.55 1.39
CA PRO A 218 16.35 -6.82 1.32
C PRO A 218 15.52 -7.94 0.67
N ARG A 219 15.89 -8.30 -0.57
CA ARG A 219 15.13 -9.22 -1.44
C ARG A 219 14.89 -10.60 -0.83
N LEU A 220 15.94 -11.21 -0.27
CA LEU A 220 15.86 -12.56 0.29
C LEU A 220 14.84 -12.65 1.44
N ARG A 221 14.80 -11.62 2.31
CA ARG A 221 13.86 -11.59 3.43
C ARG A 221 12.41 -11.49 2.97
N ALA A 222 12.14 -10.69 1.94
CA ALA A 222 10.81 -10.54 1.36
C ALA A 222 10.34 -11.84 0.70
N VAL A 223 11.20 -12.48 -0.09
CA VAL A 223 10.93 -13.78 -0.73
C VAL A 223 10.59 -14.85 0.30
N ILE A 224 11.43 -15.03 1.32
CA ILE A 224 11.22 -16.03 2.38
C ILE A 224 9.89 -15.79 3.10
N ARG A 225 9.61 -14.54 3.52
CA ARG A 225 8.37 -14.20 4.23
C ARG A 225 7.12 -14.57 3.45
N VAL A 226 7.10 -14.24 2.16
CA VAL A 226 5.96 -14.50 1.29
C VAL A 226 5.81 -16.00 0.99
N MET A 227 6.92 -16.69 0.71
CA MET A 227 6.93 -18.14 0.49
C MET A 227 6.48 -18.92 1.73
N VAL A 228 6.98 -18.58 2.92
CA VAL A 228 6.61 -19.28 4.17
C VAL A 228 5.12 -19.10 4.47
N GLY A 229 4.59 -17.88 4.35
CA GLY A 229 3.16 -17.61 4.55
C GLY A 229 2.29 -18.38 3.55
N GLY A 230 2.65 -18.36 2.26
CA GLY A 230 1.90 -19.07 1.23
C GLY A 230 1.96 -20.60 1.36
N ALA A 231 3.13 -21.16 1.69
CA ALA A 231 3.28 -22.59 1.96
C ALA A 231 2.41 -23.03 3.13
N LEU A 232 2.45 -22.28 4.26
CA LEU A 232 1.63 -22.58 5.43
C LEU A 232 0.14 -22.53 5.10
N ALA A 233 -0.31 -21.49 4.40
CA ALA A 233 -1.71 -21.35 4.00
C ALA A 233 -2.18 -22.55 3.16
N MET A 234 -1.44 -22.93 2.11
CA MET A 234 -1.79 -24.06 1.25
C MET A 234 -1.76 -25.40 1.98
N ILE A 235 -0.79 -25.63 2.87
CA ILE A 235 -0.71 -26.86 3.68
C ILE A 235 -1.95 -26.97 4.58
N VAL A 236 -2.32 -25.88 5.25
CA VAL A 236 -3.49 -25.86 6.14
C VAL A 236 -4.78 -26.06 5.35
N THR A 237 -5.01 -25.32 4.27
CA THR A 237 -6.26 -25.43 3.50
C THR A 237 -6.35 -26.75 2.74
N GLY A 238 -5.24 -27.27 2.22
CA GLY A 238 -5.16 -28.61 1.63
C GLY A 238 -5.49 -29.69 2.66
N GLY A 239 -4.96 -29.57 3.88
CA GLY A 239 -5.31 -30.44 5.00
C GLY A 239 -6.80 -30.39 5.34
N VAL A 240 -7.38 -29.21 5.47
CA VAL A 240 -8.83 -29.03 5.69
C VAL A 240 -9.63 -29.68 4.57
N GLY A 241 -9.26 -29.45 3.31
CA GLY A 241 -9.89 -30.06 2.15
C GLY A 241 -9.87 -31.59 2.19
N HIS A 242 -8.71 -32.17 2.51
CA HIS A 242 -8.55 -33.61 2.66
C HIS A 242 -9.45 -34.19 3.77
N PHE A 243 -9.48 -33.56 4.95
CA PHE A 243 -10.32 -34.01 6.07
C PHE A 243 -11.82 -33.89 5.78
N VAL A 244 -12.26 -32.78 5.18
CA VAL A 244 -13.66 -32.57 4.84
C VAL A 244 -14.09 -33.54 3.73
N GLY A 245 -13.26 -33.73 2.70
CA GLY A 245 -13.53 -34.69 1.63
C GLY A 245 -13.56 -36.14 2.11
N ALA A 246 -12.81 -36.49 3.15
CA ALA A 246 -12.89 -37.82 3.76
C ALA A 246 -14.19 -38.05 4.56
N ALA A 247 -14.90 -36.99 4.94
CA ALA A 247 -16.11 -37.06 5.76
C ALA A 247 -17.42 -37.00 4.96
N VAL A 248 -17.36 -36.72 3.66
CA VAL A 248 -18.51 -36.56 2.74
C VAL A 248 -18.43 -37.57 1.62
#